data_AF-A0A928VRQ1-F1
#
_entry.id   AF-A0A928VRQ1-F1
#
_cell.length_a   1.000
_cell.length_b   1.000
_cell.length_c   1.000
_cell.angle_alpha   90.00
_cell.angle_beta   90.00
_cell.angle_gamma   90.00
#
_symmetry.space_group_name_H-M   'P 1'
#
loop_
_entity.id
_entity.type
_entity.pdbx_description
1 polymer ?
#
loop_
_entity_poly.entity_id
_entity_poly.type
_entity_poly.pdbx_seq_one_letter_code
_entity_poly.pdbx_strand_id
1 'polypeptide(L)'
;MLKQSLLFGLCFTLLGGLAPQGAIAYDETFGDAGEAGRDGRDGRSGKNAPRRSIRITDEPQSINLPGDEGTDGTDGSDGESASFCDQLHNADHNLRGANGGKGGNGGNGGRGGNGGTVALFYRDLAQLSNFQLNNPG
;
A
#
# COMPACT_ATOMS: atom_id res chain seq x y z
N MET A 1 -63.24 -22.68 -62.39
CA MET A 1 -63.32 -21.91 -61.13
C MET A 1 -61.97 -21.27 -60.86
N LEU A 2 -61.98 -20.06 -60.33
CA LEU A 2 -60.92 -19.04 -60.33
C LEU A 2 -60.22 -18.94 -58.96
N LYS A 3 -58.89 -18.71 -58.95
CA LYS A 3 -58.08 -17.78 -58.09
C LYS A 3 -56.62 -18.31 -57.93
N GLN A 4 -55.58 -17.66 -58.46
CA GLN A 4 -54.79 -16.53 -57.92
C GLN A 4 -54.17 -16.86 -56.53
N SER A 5 -52.85 -16.74 -56.25
CA SER A 5 -51.89 -15.70 -56.63
C SER A 5 -50.42 -16.13 -56.43
N LEU A 6 -49.54 -15.52 -57.23
CA LEU A 6 -48.07 -15.42 -57.13
C LEU A 6 -47.59 -14.91 -55.77
N LEU A 7 -46.40 -15.34 -55.29
CA LEU A 7 -45.48 -14.48 -54.54
C LEU A 7 -44.02 -14.92 -54.70
N PHE A 8 -43.19 -13.96 -55.09
CA PHE A 8 -41.73 -13.97 -55.30
C PHE A 8 -40.96 -14.02 -53.96
N GLY A 9 -39.79 -14.65 -53.89
CA GLY A 9 -38.95 -14.62 -52.68
C GLY A 9 -37.50 -15.06 -52.89
N LEU A 10 -36.63 -14.08 -53.11
CA LEU A 10 -35.16 -14.02 -53.04
C LEU A 10 -34.39 -15.28 -52.56
N CYS A 11 -33.55 -15.83 -53.45
CA CYS A 11 -32.46 -16.74 -53.11
C CYS A 11 -31.24 -15.92 -52.64
N PHE A 12 -30.92 -16.00 -51.35
CA PHE A 12 -29.84 -15.25 -50.72
C PHE A 12 -28.47 -15.85 -51.12
N THR A 13 -27.63 -15.04 -51.75
CA THR A 13 -26.30 -15.41 -52.22
C THR A 13 -25.33 -15.64 -51.07
N LEU A 14 -24.54 -16.72 -51.20
CA LEU A 14 -23.32 -17.05 -50.46
C LEU A 14 -22.46 -15.80 -50.17
N LEU A 15 -22.17 -15.55 -48.89
CA LEU A 15 -21.05 -14.71 -48.49
C LEU A 15 -20.07 -15.58 -47.70
N GLY A 16 -18.97 -15.94 -48.37
CA GLY A 16 -17.81 -16.57 -47.75
C GLY A 16 -17.12 -15.57 -46.83
N GLY A 17 -17.13 -15.86 -45.53
CA GLY A 17 -16.31 -15.21 -44.53
C GLY A 17 -15.60 -16.29 -43.73
N LEU A 18 -14.42 -16.72 -44.18
CA LEU A 18 -13.51 -17.51 -43.35
C LEU A 18 -12.88 -16.54 -42.35
N ALA A 19 -13.59 -16.23 -41.26
CA ALA A 19 -12.97 -15.56 -40.13
C ALA A 19 -11.93 -16.53 -39.55
N PRO A 20 -10.65 -16.13 -39.36
CA PRO A 20 -9.73 -16.93 -38.59
C PRO A 20 -10.34 -17.05 -37.19
N GLN A 21 -10.84 -18.24 -36.86
CA GLN A 21 -11.19 -18.58 -35.50
C GLN A 21 -9.87 -18.57 -34.74
N GLY A 22 -9.55 -17.44 -34.11
CA GLY A 22 -8.47 -17.40 -33.14
C GLY A 22 -8.79 -18.49 -32.13
N ALA A 23 -7.92 -19.50 -32.03
CA ALA A 23 -8.05 -20.52 -31.01
C ALA A 23 -7.94 -19.79 -29.66
N ILE A 24 -9.06 -19.58 -29.00
CA ILE A 24 -9.09 -19.13 -27.61
C ILE A 24 -8.57 -20.34 -26.85
N ALA A 25 -7.31 -20.30 -26.43
CA ALA A 25 -6.78 -21.33 -25.54
C ALA A 25 -7.57 -21.22 -24.23
N TYR A 26 -8.53 -22.12 -24.05
CA TYR A 26 -9.32 -22.23 -22.83
C TYR A 26 -8.45 -22.97 -21.82
N ASP A 27 -7.97 -22.27 -20.80
CA ASP A 27 -7.29 -22.85 -19.66
C ASP A 27 -8.24 -23.01 -18.47
N GLU A 28 -8.50 -24.26 -18.08
CA GLU A 28 -9.28 -24.52 -16.87
C GLU A 28 -8.37 -24.37 -15.65
N THR A 29 -8.79 -23.54 -14.69
CA THR A 29 -8.02 -23.34 -13.45
C THR A 29 -8.45 -24.38 -12.42
N PHE A 30 -7.47 -25.07 -11.82
CA PHE A 30 -7.71 -26.05 -10.75
C PHE A 30 -7.05 -25.62 -9.44
N GLY A 31 -7.63 -26.07 -8.33
CA GLY A 31 -7.28 -25.63 -6.98
C GLY A 31 -7.98 -24.35 -6.56
N ASP A 32 -7.91 -24.07 -5.27
CA ASP A 32 -8.45 -22.86 -4.66
C ASP A 32 -7.34 -21.83 -4.51
N ALA A 33 -7.64 -20.59 -4.92
CA ALA A 33 -6.71 -19.49 -4.82
C ALA A 33 -6.39 -19.17 -3.35
N GLY A 34 -5.12 -18.85 -3.08
CA GLY A 34 -4.71 -18.42 -1.75
C GLY A 34 -5.22 -17.02 -1.41
N GLU A 35 -5.46 -16.76 -0.12
CA GLU A 35 -5.90 -15.45 0.36
C GLU A 35 -4.75 -14.44 0.39
N ALA A 36 -5.07 -13.18 0.06
CA ALA A 36 -4.10 -12.11 0.16
C ALA A 36 -3.78 -11.77 1.63
N GLY A 37 -2.51 -11.52 1.89
CA GLY A 37 -2.04 -10.99 3.16
C GLY A 37 -2.56 -9.58 3.42
N ARG A 38 -2.53 -9.17 4.68
CA ARG A 38 -2.95 -7.84 5.12
C ARG A 38 -1.77 -6.88 5.09
N ASP A 39 -2.01 -5.67 4.63
CA ASP A 39 -1.01 -4.61 4.73
C ASP A 39 -0.72 -4.27 6.20
N GLY A 40 0.53 -3.90 6.44
CA GLY A 40 0.98 -3.33 7.69
C GLY A 40 0.40 -1.93 7.91
N ARG A 41 0.49 -1.45 9.15
CA ARG A 41 0.03 -0.11 9.53
C ARG A 41 1.21 0.83 9.60
N ASP A 42 1.02 2.05 9.11
CA ASP A 42 2.02 3.10 9.25
C ASP A 42 2.28 3.43 10.73
N GLY A 43 3.53 3.79 11.00
CA GLY A 43 3.98 4.30 12.27
C GLY A 43 3.46 5.71 12.55
N ARG A 44 3.39 6.07 13.83
CA ARG A 44 2.95 7.39 14.26
C ARG A 44 4.13 8.35 14.26
N SER A 45 3.93 9.56 13.76
CA SER A 45 4.95 10.59 13.85
C SER A 45 5.13 11.05 15.30
N GLY A 46 6.37 11.33 15.67
CA GLY A 46 6.75 11.93 16.93
C GLY A 46 6.22 13.37 17.04
N LYS A 47 6.07 13.85 18.28
CA LYS A 47 5.60 15.20 18.56
C LYS A 47 6.76 16.17 18.63
N ASN A 48 6.54 17.38 18.12
CA ASN A 48 7.52 18.45 18.27
C ASN A 48 7.59 18.91 19.74
N ALA A 49 8.79 19.28 20.18
CA ALA A 49 8.95 19.89 21.49
C ALA A 49 8.31 21.29 21.55
N PRO A 50 7.79 21.71 22.71
CA PRO A 50 7.11 22.98 22.85
C PRO A 50 8.09 24.17 22.89
N ARG A 51 7.55 25.37 22.67
CA ARG A 51 8.28 26.61 22.94
C ARG A 51 8.38 26.87 24.45
N ARG A 52 9.55 27.29 24.93
CA ARG A 52 9.78 27.72 26.34
C ARG A 52 10.36 29.14 26.40
N SER A 53 10.02 29.84 27.48
CA SER A 53 10.64 31.11 27.86
C SER A 53 11.40 30.93 29.17
N ILE A 54 12.67 31.34 29.20
CA ILE A 54 13.58 31.05 30.32
C ILE A 54 14.29 32.32 30.73
N ARG A 55 14.26 32.62 32.03
CA ARG A 55 15.08 33.67 32.61
C ARG A 55 16.38 33.07 33.10
N ILE A 56 17.49 33.56 32.55
CA ILE A 56 18.83 33.09 32.87
C ILE A 56 19.24 33.68 34.23
N THR A 57 19.75 32.83 35.12
CA THR A 57 20.29 33.22 36.42
C THR A 57 21.81 33.19 36.40
N ASP A 58 22.43 33.59 37.52
CA ASP A 58 23.89 33.50 37.69
C ASP A 58 24.35 32.05 37.97
N GLU A 59 23.40 31.10 38.04
CA GLU A 59 23.65 29.68 38.26
C GLU A 59 23.59 28.91 36.93
N PRO A 60 24.36 27.81 36.79
CA PRO A 60 24.28 26.93 35.63
C PRO A 60 22.86 26.37 35.42
N GLN A 61 22.35 26.47 34.20
CA GLN A 61 21.04 25.96 33.80
C GLN A 61 21.17 25.13 32.52
N SER A 62 20.64 23.92 32.54
CA SER A 62 20.58 23.04 31.38
C SER A 62 19.14 22.68 31.04
N ILE A 63 18.77 22.84 29.78
CA ILE A 63 17.40 22.63 29.30
C ILE A 63 17.41 21.69 28.11
N ASN A 64 16.54 20.69 28.19
CA ASN A 64 16.28 19.74 27.12
C ASN A 64 14.95 20.07 26.45
N LEU A 65 14.96 20.23 25.13
CA LEU A 65 13.74 20.36 24.32
C LEU A 65 13.75 19.41 23.11
N PRO A 66 13.99 18.10 23.31
CA PRO A 66 13.94 17.15 22.22
C PRO A 66 12.51 17.02 21.67
N GLY A 67 12.38 16.83 20.36
CA GLY A 67 11.16 16.24 19.83
C GLY A 67 11.10 14.74 20.14
N ASP A 68 9.89 14.16 20.11
CA ASP A 68 9.72 12.73 20.33
C ASP A 68 10.12 11.94 19.09
N GLU A 69 10.54 10.69 19.26
CA GLU A 69 10.77 9.78 18.14
C GLU A 69 9.45 9.41 17.44
N GLY A 70 9.53 9.13 16.14
CA GLY A 70 8.47 8.44 15.41
C GLY A 70 8.45 6.96 15.78
N THR A 71 7.30 6.30 15.66
CA THR A 71 7.23 4.84 15.83
C THR A 71 7.46 4.15 14.49
N ASP A 72 7.93 2.92 14.55
CA ASP A 72 8.00 2.06 13.36
C ASP A 72 6.61 1.78 12.78
N GLY A 73 6.57 1.53 11.48
CA GLY A 73 5.43 0.88 10.84
C GLY A 73 5.43 -0.61 11.17
N THR A 74 4.28 -1.28 11.02
CA THR A 74 4.21 -2.73 11.19
C THR A 74 4.46 -3.43 9.87
N ASP A 75 4.95 -4.66 9.92
CA ASP A 75 5.05 -5.52 8.74
C ASP A 75 3.67 -5.83 8.16
N GLY A 76 3.62 -6.08 6.85
CA GLY A 76 2.50 -6.76 6.21
C GLY A 76 2.54 -8.25 6.51
N SER A 77 1.40 -8.93 6.42
CA SER A 77 1.35 -10.38 6.58
C SER A 77 1.65 -11.10 5.27
N ASP A 78 2.11 -12.34 5.37
CA ASP A 78 2.22 -13.21 4.23
C ASP A 78 0.84 -13.46 3.58
N GLY A 79 0.85 -13.74 2.27
CA GLY A 79 -0.30 -14.29 1.56
C GLY A 79 -0.30 -15.80 1.66
N GLU A 80 -1.46 -16.41 1.54
CA GLU A 80 -1.61 -17.86 1.68
C GLU A 80 -1.26 -18.59 0.37
N SER A 81 -0.80 -19.83 0.48
CA SER A 81 -0.60 -20.68 -0.70
C SER A 81 -1.96 -21.07 -1.31
N ALA A 82 -1.97 -21.33 -2.62
CA ALA A 82 -3.10 -22.02 -3.23
C ALA A 82 -3.25 -23.44 -2.62
N SER A 83 -4.48 -23.93 -2.56
CA SER A 83 -4.80 -25.22 -1.96
C SER A 83 -5.60 -26.11 -2.91
N PHE A 84 -5.75 -27.40 -2.58
CA PHE A 84 -6.47 -28.38 -3.40
C PHE A 84 -5.98 -28.45 -4.87
N CYS A 85 -4.67 -28.27 -5.08
CA CYS A 85 -4.04 -28.23 -6.41
C CYS A 85 -3.83 -29.62 -7.03
N ASP A 86 -4.82 -30.51 -6.92
CA ASP A 86 -4.77 -31.82 -7.56
C ASP A 86 -5.16 -31.70 -9.04
N GLN A 87 -4.20 -31.92 -9.93
CA GLN A 87 -4.40 -31.81 -11.36
C GLN A 87 -5.16 -33.03 -11.91
N LEU A 88 -6.19 -32.78 -12.72
CA LEU A 88 -6.87 -33.81 -13.51
C LEU A 88 -5.89 -34.47 -14.50
N HIS A 89 -5.83 -35.80 -14.45
CA HIS A 89 -5.02 -36.57 -15.38
C HIS A 89 -5.76 -36.75 -16.70
N ASN A 90 -5.06 -36.58 -17.83
CA ASN A 90 -5.59 -36.69 -19.20
C ASN A 90 -6.64 -35.63 -19.59
N ALA A 91 -6.46 -34.38 -19.17
CA ALA A 91 -7.24 -33.28 -19.73
C ALA A 91 -6.95 -33.12 -21.23
N ASP A 92 -8.01 -32.95 -22.03
CA ASP A 92 -7.97 -32.68 -23.47
C ASP A 92 -7.81 -31.18 -23.79
N HIS A 93 -7.61 -30.37 -22.76
CA HIS A 93 -7.45 -28.92 -22.79
C HIS A 93 -6.33 -28.48 -21.84
N ASN A 94 -5.95 -27.20 -21.91
CA ASN A 94 -4.89 -26.66 -21.06
C ASN A 94 -5.38 -26.49 -19.63
N LEU A 95 -4.54 -26.80 -18.64
CA LEU A 95 -4.83 -26.60 -17.23
C LEU A 95 -3.88 -25.57 -16.63
N ARG A 96 -4.38 -24.72 -15.74
CA ARG A 96 -3.59 -23.76 -14.95
C ARG A 96 -3.84 -23.99 -13.46
N GLY A 97 -2.79 -24.02 -12.65
CA GLY A 97 -2.96 -24.07 -11.19
C GLY A 97 -3.46 -22.73 -10.64
N ALA A 98 -4.27 -22.77 -9.60
CA ALA A 98 -4.66 -21.57 -8.87
C ALA A 98 -3.44 -20.84 -8.31
N ASN A 99 -3.51 -19.51 -8.28
CA ASN A 99 -2.43 -18.69 -7.76
C ASN A 99 -2.46 -18.64 -6.23
N GLY A 100 -1.28 -18.57 -5.62
CA GLY A 100 -1.18 -18.14 -4.22
C GLY A 100 -1.62 -16.69 -4.05
N GLY A 101 -1.98 -16.35 -2.82
CA GLY A 101 -2.26 -14.99 -2.40
C GLY A 101 -1.00 -14.13 -2.38
N LYS A 102 -1.16 -12.85 -2.67
CA LYS A 102 -0.08 -11.88 -2.56
C LYS A 102 0.17 -11.56 -1.09
N GLY A 103 1.42 -11.37 -0.70
CA GLY A 103 1.75 -10.78 0.60
C GLY A 103 1.28 -9.33 0.71
N GLY A 104 1.03 -8.89 1.94
CA GLY A 104 0.75 -7.50 2.25
C GLY A 104 2.01 -6.65 2.21
N ASN A 105 1.85 -5.35 1.96
CA ASN A 105 2.94 -4.38 2.02
C ASN A 105 3.24 -4.02 3.48
N GLY A 106 4.50 -3.73 3.79
CA GLY A 106 4.87 -3.14 5.07
C GLY A 106 4.36 -1.70 5.22
N GLY A 107 4.07 -1.30 6.46
CA GLY A 107 3.76 0.08 6.80
C GLY A 107 5.01 0.95 6.82
N ASN A 108 4.84 2.24 6.52
CA ASN A 108 5.93 3.21 6.59
C ASN A 108 6.25 3.58 8.05
N GLY A 109 7.52 3.87 8.35
CA GLY A 109 7.92 4.44 9.63
C GLY A 109 7.38 5.86 9.85
N GLY A 110 7.08 6.19 11.10
CA GLY A 110 6.76 7.54 11.53
C GLY A 110 7.99 8.45 11.54
N ARG A 111 7.81 9.73 11.22
CA ARG A 111 8.90 10.71 11.33
C ARG A 111 9.15 11.08 12.79
N GLY A 112 10.41 11.40 13.13
CA GLY A 112 10.74 12.08 14.38
C GLY A 112 10.09 13.47 14.47
N GLY A 113 9.90 13.94 15.69
CA GLY A 113 9.43 15.28 16.00
C GLY A 113 10.61 16.26 16.09
N ASN A 114 10.36 17.51 15.71
CA ASN A 114 11.38 18.56 15.79
C ASN A 114 11.67 18.96 17.25
N GLY A 115 12.92 19.35 17.50
CA GLY A 115 13.29 20.07 18.72
C GLY A 115 12.49 21.37 18.92
N GLY A 116 12.44 21.83 20.17
CA GLY A 116 11.68 23.00 20.57
C GLY A 116 12.34 24.33 20.21
N THR A 117 11.68 25.41 20.62
CA THR A 117 12.22 26.78 20.52
C THR A 117 12.35 27.37 21.91
N VAL A 118 13.45 28.08 22.16
CA VAL A 118 13.69 28.78 23.43
C VAL A 118 13.79 30.29 23.21
N ALA A 119 13.13 31.05 24.09
CA ALA A 119 13.34 32.49 24.26
C ALA A 119 14.06 32.73 25.59
N LEU A 120 15.22 33.38 25.55
CA LEU A 120 16.06 33.64 26.71
C LEU A 120 15.95 35.09 27.15
N PHE A 121 15.76 35.29 28.45
CA PHE A 121 15.76 36.60 29.10
C PHE A 121 16.91 36.66 30.09
N TYR A 122 17.87 37.56 29.88
CA TYR A 122 19.03 37.74 30.73
C TYR A 122 19.21 39.22 31.05
N ARG A 123 19.92 39.51 32.15
CA ARG A 123 20.24 40.88 32.58
C ARG A 123 21.64 41.30 32.14
N ASP A 124 22.58 40.35 32.17
CA ASP A 124 23.97 40.55 31.77
C ASP A 124 24.36 39.45 30.77
N LEU A 125 25.14 39.80 29.75
CA LEU A 125 25.63 38.88 28.73
C LEU A 125 26.48 37.76 29.35
N ALA A 126 27.20 38.06 30.45
CA ALA A 126 27.99 37.08 31.18
C ALA A 126 27.16 35.90 31.70
N GLN A 127 25.84 36.08 31.89
CA GLN A 127 24.96 35.01 32.35
C GLN A 127 24.74 33.93 31.28
N LEU A 128 24.92 34.23 29.99
CA LEU A 128 24.71 33.25 28.92
C LEU A 128 25.71 32.10 28.96
N SER A 129 26.89 32.29 29.54
CA SER A 129 27.87 31.20 29.70
C SER A 129 27.39 30.12 30.67
N ASN A 130 26.42 30.44 31.54
CA ASN A 130 25.81 29.49 32.47
C ASN A 130 24.71 28.64 31.82
N PHE A 131 24.34 28.90 30.55
CA PHE A 131 23.21 28.25 29.92
C PHE A 131 23.62 27.23 28.87
N GLN A 132 23.03 26.03 28.96
CA GLN A 132 23.16 24.99 27.97
C GLN A 132 21.78 24.57 27.45
N LEU A 133 21.64 24.55 26.12
CA LEU A 133 20.47 24.03 25.43
C LEU A 133 20.83 22.75 24.70
N ASN A 134 20.10 21.68 25.00
CA ASN A 134 20.11 20.45 24.21
C ASN A 134 18.77 20.33 23.48
N ASN A 135 18.83 20.42 22.16
CA ASN A 135 17.65 20.55 21.30
C ASN A 135 17.75 19.66 20.06
N PRO A 136 17.86 18.33 20.23
CA PRO A 136 17.83 17.42 19.10
C PRO A 136 16.42 17.40 18.50
N GLY A 137 16.35 17.16 17.20
CA GLY A 137 15.12 16.96 16.45
C GLY A 137 15.25 15.78 15.51
#